data_AF-A0A3M2AE65-F1
#
_entry.id   AF-A0A3M2AE65-F1
#
_cell.length_a   1.000
_cell.length_b   1.000
_cell.length_c   1.000
_cell.angle_alpha   90.00
_cell.angle_beta   90.00
_cell.angle_gamma   90.00
#
_symmetry.space_group_name_H-M   'P 1'
#
loop_
_entity.id
_entity.type
_entity.pdbx_description
1 polymer ?
#
loop_
_entity_poly.entity_id
_entity_poly.type
_entity_poly.pdbx_seq_one_letter_code
_entity_poly.pdbx_strand_id
1 'polypeptide(L)'
;MYCVLVILAYNDECRFGNGINTVLAMKLFSRHKLYMGVISAIGAFLIAQAVWELPQVSDPVNLLLVVVLAALAQITTARTGRVMAYEVGTAVSVAVIPVFGPLAAVLAGAGASISTWLILHSRRNAPQSRKLQLLLFNMGVFTISIYFASQVFLFLNQFLSEIRWAKTILPWLATAVVYDQLNLWLVIIIMRLEQGKQANPWEIWRQNRWATIINVGLLSIGGGVLAFAFQQFGQIGILIFYLPILLSAFAFHLYTRQMQEHMNNLENIIAERTQALQQLMKEKDQFLAVLTHDMKTPLRRGNFTKSTSPCGNCEQYFRLGKASN
;
A
#
# COMPACT_ATOMS: atom_id res chain seq x y z
N MET A 1 -3.47 3.68 2.94
CA MET A 1 -2.88 2.38 3.26
C MET A 1 -2.10 1.82 2.08
N TYR A 2 -1.01 2.51 1.73
CA TYR A 2 -0.74 2.68 0.30
C TYR A 2 0.74 2.95 -0.04
N CYS A 3 1.54 3.73 0.69
CA CYS A 3 2.74 4.40 0.13
C CYS A 3 3.83 3.55 -0.57
N VAL A 4 4.35 2.46 -0.01
CA VAL A 4 5.42 1.68 -0.68
C VAL A 4 4.88 0.87 -1.87
N LEU A 5 3.62 0.46 -1.78
CA LEU A 5 2.90 -0.18 -2.88
C LEU A 5 2.17 0.82 -3.78
N VAL A 6 2.09 2.12 -3.45
CA VAL A 6 1.34 3.13 -4.20
C VAL A 6 2.16 3.73 -5.31
N ILE A 7 3.46 3.96 -5.14
CA ILE A 7 4.27 4.28 -6.32
C ILE A 7 4.24 3.08 -7.31
N LEU A 8 3.99 1.87 -6.79
CA LEU A 8 3.90 0.64 -7.58
C LEU A 8 2.48 0.34 -8.16
N ALA A 9 1.38 0.66 -7.48
CA ALA A 9 0.02 0.32 -7.91
C ALA A 9 -0.77 1.52 -8.45
N TYR A 10 -0.42 2.74 -8.07
CA TYR A 10 -1.19 3.95 -8.37
C TYR A 10 -1.01 4.46 -9.79
N ASN A 11 -0.02 3.94 -10.53
CA ASN A 11 0.31 4.41 -11.87
C ASN A 11 -0.43 3.69 -13.02
N ASP A 12 -1.20 2.63 -12.73
CA ASP A 12 -2.02 1.96 -13.76
C ASP A 12 -3.42 2.59 -13.91
N GLU A 13 -3.91 3.38 -12.94
CA GLU A 13 -5.27 3.96 -12.96
C GLU A 13 -5.34 5.45 -13.31
N CYS A 14 -4.22 6.19 -13.31
CA CYS A 14 -4.23 7.62 -13.69
C CYS A 14 -4.14 7.84 -15.22
N ARG A 15 -5.11 7.29 -15.96
CA ARG A 15 -5.57 7.86 -17.24
C ARG A 15 -6.81 8.71 -16.93
N PHE A 16 -6.62 9.92 -16.41
CA PHE A 16 -7.72 10.88 -16.29
C PHE A 16 -7.34 12.25 -16.85
N GLY A 17 -8.12 12.69 -17.84
CA GLY A 17 -8.39 14.10 -18.11
C GLY A 17 -7.38 14.83 -18.99
N ASN A 18 -7.60 14.77 -20.31
CA ASN A 18 -7.10 15.78 -21.24
C ASN A 18 -7.56 17.17 -20.80
N GLY A 19 -6.63 18.09 -20.49
CA GLY A 19 -6.96 19.51 -20.33
C GLY A 19 -6.16 20.32 -19.31
N ILE A 20 -4.86 20.08 -19.11
CA ILE A 20 -4.01 20.98 -18.28
C ILE A 20 -2.91 21.58 -19.14
N ASN A 21 -2.84 22.91 -19.12
CA ASN A 21 -1.87 23.77 -19.81
C ASN A 21 -0.45 23.20 -19.82
N THR A 22 0.07 22.92 -21.02
CA THR A 22 1.36 22.28 -21.32
C THR A 22 2.57 22.96 -20.68
N VAL A 23 2.51 24.27 -20.42
CA VAL A 23 3.62 25.03 -19.81
C VAL A 23 3.76 24.77 -18.31
N LEU A 24 2.65 24.60 -17.59
CA LEU A 24 2.70 24.27 -16.16
C LEU A 24 3.14 22.81 -15.95
N ALA A 25 2.69 21.92 -16.83
CA ALA A 25 3.07 20.51 -16.85
C ALA A 25 4.58 20.33 -17.06
N MET A 26 5.21 21.11 -17.96
CA MET A 26 6.66 21.00 -18.21
C MET A 26 7.53 21.45 -17.03
N LYS A 27 7.13 22.51 -16.29
CA LYS A 27 7.86 22.95 -15.08
C LYS A 27 7.71 21.99 -13.90
N LEU A 28 6.52 21.45 -13.65
CA LEU A 28 6.30 20.42 -12.62
C LEU A 28 7.05 19.11 -12.95
N PHE A 29 7.22 18.80 -14.25
CA PHE A 29 7.97 17.64 -14.69
C PHE A 29 9.48 17.71 -14.35
N SER A 30 10.04 18.91 -14.15
CA SER A 30 11.45 19.07 -13.72
C SER A 30 11.67 18.85 -12.22
N ARG A 31 10.72 19.29 -11.37
CA ARG A 31 10.88 19.33 -9.91
C ARG A 31 10.82 17.94 -9.28
N HIS A 32 9.85 17.11 -9.68
CA HIS A 32 9.73 15.76 -9.15
C HIS A 32 10.94 14.89 -9.56
N LYS A 33 11.46 15.03 -10.79
CA LYS A 33 12.68 14.35 -11.24
C LYS A 33 13.92 14.79 -10.46
N LEU A 34 14.06 16.09 -10.19
CA LEU A 34 15.16 16.60 -9.37
C LEU A 34 15.11 16.00 -7.96
N TYR A 35 13.93 15.98 -7.34
CA TYR A 35 13.74 15.37 -6.02
C TYR A 35 14.09 13.88 -6.02
N MET A 36 13.58 13.11 -6.99
CA MET A 36 13.92 11.70 -7.12
C MET A 36 15.42 11.48 -7.31
N GLY A 37 16.06 12.32 -8.12
CA GLY A 37 17.51 12.28 -8.34
C GLY A 37 18.31 12.55 -7.06
N VAL A 38 17.93 13.57 -6.29
CA VAL A 38 18.59 13.92 -5.01
C VAL A 38 18.47 12.78 -4.00
N ILE A 39 17.27 12.25 -3.79
CA ILE A 39 17.04 11.14 -2.85
C ILE A 39 17.80 9.88 -3.28
N SER A 40 17.80 9.57 -4.58
CA SER A 40 18.57 8.46 -5.13
C SER A 40 20.07 8.64 -4.95
N ALA A 41 20.59 9.86 -5.14
CA ALA A 41 22.01 10.18 -5.00
C ALA A 41 22.47 10.07 -3.54
N ILE A 42 21.69 10.60 -2.59
CA ILE A 42 21.99 10.48 -1.16
C ILE A 42 21.97 9.00 -0.75
N GLY A 43 20.96 8.24 -1.19
CA GLY A 43 20.88 6.81 -0.95
C GLY A 43 22.10 6.06 -1.49
N ALA A 44 22.46 6.28 -2.75
CA ALA A 44 23.61 5.66 -3.39
C ALA A 44 24.92 6.02 -2.68
N PHE A 45 25.08 7.27 -2.23
CA PHE A 45 26.23 7.71 -1.44
C PHE A 45 26.34 6.94 -0.11
N LEU A 46 25.23 6.80 0.63
CA LEU A 46 25.20 6.04 1.89
C LEU A 46 25.51 4.56 1.67
N ILE A 47 25.02 3.96 0.58
CA ILE A 47 25.36 2.57 0.22
C ILE A 47 26.85 2.45 -0.13
N ALA A 48 27.39 3.39 -0.93
CA ALA A 48 28.81 3.40 -1.28
C ALA A 48 29.69 3.52 -0.03
N GLN A 49 29.31 4.37 0.92
CA GLN A 49 29.98 4.47 2.21
C GLN A 49 29.90 3.14 2.98
N ALA A 50 28.72 2.50 3.02
CA ALA A 50 28.56 1.24 3.72
C ALA A 50 29.39 0.10 3.08
N VAL A 51 29.48 0.06 1.75
CA VAL A 51 30.35 -0.88 1.03
C VAL A 51 31.82 -0.61 1.31
N TRP A 52 32.22 0.67 1.43
CA TRP A 52 33.59 1.05 1.75
C TRP A 52 34.02 0.58 3.15
N GLU A 53 33.10 0.57 4.11
CA GLU A 53 33.36 0.13 5.49
C GLU A 53 33.26 -1.40 5.68
N LEU A 54 32.83 -2.16 4.66
CA LEU A 54 32.75 -3.64 4.73
C LEU A 54 34.03 -4.33 5.22
N PRO A 55 35.25 -3.95 4.80
CA PRO A 55 36.47 -4.63 5.26
C PRO A 55 36.74 -4.47 6.76
N GLN A 56 36.10 -3.50 7.42
CA GLN A 56 36.27 -3.25 8.87
C GLN A 56 35.31 -4.11 9.71
N VAL A 57 34.34 -4.78 9.08
CA VAL A 57 33.38 -5.63 9.78
C VAL A 57 34.06 -6.91 10.24
N SER A 58 34.00 -7.19 11.56
CA SER A 58 34.68 -8.34 12.17
C SER A 58 34.21 -9.69 11.60
N ASP A 59 32.91 -9.83 11.28
CA ASP A 59 32.31 -11.07 10.79
C ASP A 59 31.50 -10.87 9.49
N PRO A 60 32.13 -10.85 8.30
CA PRO A 60 31.44 -10.62 7.04
C PRO A 60 30.44 -11.73 6.69
N VAL A 61 30.65 -12.97 7.17
CA VAL A 61 29.75 -14.11 6.96
C VAL A 61 28.40 -13.88 7.65
N ASN A 62 28.42 -13.37 8.88
CA ASN A 62 27.21 -13.05 9.64
C ASN A 62 26.42 -11.92 8.97
N LEU A 63 27.13 -10.89 8.50
CA LEU A 63 26.50 -9.79 7.76
C LEU A 63 25.85 -10.30 6.47
N LEU A 64 26.55 -11.13 5.69
CA LEU A 64 26.01 -11.72 4.47
C LEU A 64 24.75 -12.56 4.77
N LEU A 65 24.78 -13.37 5.82
CA LEU A 65 23.61 -14.15 6.26
C LEU A 65 22.42 -13.22 6.52
N VAL A 66 22.62 -12.13 7.26
CA VAL A 66 21.52 -11.18 7.55
C VAL A 66 21.02 -10.50 6.28
N VAL A 67 21.90 -10.08 5.37
CA VAL A 67 21.48 -9.50 4.08
C VAL A 67 20.58 -10.49 3.30
N VAL A 68 20.96 -11.77 3.27
CA VAL A 68 20.17 -12.82 2.61
C VAL A 68 18.82 -13.02 3.31
N LEU A 69 18.81 -13.08 4.65
CA LEU A 69 17.56 -13.23 5.41
C LEU A 69 16.64 -12.01 5.24
N ALA A 70 17.17 -10.80 5.29
CA ALA A 70 16.42 -9.57 5.04
C ALA A 70 15.80 -9.59 3.62
N ALA A 71 16.56 -10.02 2.62
CA ALA A 71 16.06 -10.22 1.26
C ALA A 71 14.94 -11.27 1.19
N LEU A 72 15.12 -12.45 1.78
CA LEU A 72 14.09 -13.50 1.77
C LEU A 72 12.79 -13.07 2.48
N ALA A 73 12.90 -12.36 3.60
CA ALA A 73 11.74 -11.83 4.31
C ALA A 73 11.00 -10.78 3.47
N GLN A 74 11.76 -9.89 2.83
CA GLN A 74 11.17 -8.86 1.98
C GLN A 74 10.52 -9.46 0.74
N ILE A 75 11.12 -10.49 0.12
CA ILE A 75 10.51 -11.21 -1.00
C ILE A 75 9.17 -11.84 -0.60
N THR A 76 9.13 -12.47 0.57
CA THR A 76 7.92 -13.14 1.07
C THR A 76 6.78 -12.14 1.25
N THR A 77 7.08 -10.98 1.85
CA THR A 77 6.10 -9.91 2.08
C THR A 77 5.72 -9.14 0.82
N ALA A 78 6.66 -8.91 -0.11
CA ALA A 78 6.39 -8.24 -1.37
C ALA A 78 5.41 -9.02 -2.27
N ARG A 79 5.37 -10.35 -2.15
CA ARG A 79 4.43 -11.21 -2.87
C ARG A 79 3.00 -11.13 -2.30
N THR A 80 2.83 -10.61 -1.08
CA THR A 80 1.57 -10.71 -0.36
C THR A 80 0.42 -9.88 -0.93
N GLY A 81 0.71 -8.80 -1.66
CA GLY A 81 -0.27 -8.13 -2.52
C GLY A 81 -1.39 -7.34 -1.80
N ARG A 82 -1.49 -6.05 -2.17
CA ARG A 82 -2.61 -5.08 -2.05
C ARG A 82 -3.30 -4.81 -0.71
N VAL A 83 -3.51 -5.77 0.18
CA VAL A 83 -4.40 -5.56 1.34
C VAL A 83 -3.64 -5.06 2.57
N MET A 84 -2.40 -5.46 2.82
CA MET A 84 -1.53 -4.88 3.86
C MET A 84 -0.06 -5.22 3.55
N ALA A 85 0.73 -4.27 3.06
CA ALA A 85 2.17 -4.49 2.86
C ALA A 85 2.92 -4.16 4.16
N TYR A 86 3.32 -5.19 4.90
CA TYR A 86 4.20 -5.04 6.05
C TYR A 86 5.65 -5.32 5.62
N GLU A 87 6.60 -4.58 6.17
CA GLU A 87 8.01 -4.69 5.79
C GLU A 87 8.80 -5.57 6.76
N VAL A 88 8.59 -6.88 6.71
CA VAL A 88 9.29 -7.81 7.62
C VAL A 88 10.81 -7.78 7.41
N GLY A 89 11.28 -7.56 6.17
CA GLY A 89 12.72 -7.47 5.88
C GLY A 89 13.42 -6.30 6.58
N THR A 90 12.69 -5.24 6.90
CA THR A 90 13.24 -4.06 7.59
C THR A 90 13.49 -4.33 9.07
N ALA A 91 12.66 -5.16 9.72
CA ALA A 91 12.91 -5.59 11.10
C ALA A 91 14.24 -6.35 11.23
N VAL A 92 14.51 -7.23 10.27
CA VAL A 92 15.78 -7.97 10.18
C VAL A 92 16.96 -7.01 9.93
N SER A 93 16.75 -6.00 9.08
CA SER A 93 17.77 -5.00 8.76
C SER A 93 18.10 -4.08 9.94
N VAL A 94 17.12 -3.75 10.78
CA VAL A 94 17.32 -2.93 11.99
C VAL A 94 17.90 -3.77 13.14
N ALA A 95 17.67 -5.09 13.17
CA ALA A 95 18.20 -5.97 14.20
C ALA A 95 19.74 -6.04 14.24
N VAL A 96 20.42 -5.72 13.13
CA VAL A 96 21.89 -5.74 13.06
C VAL A 96 22.57 -4.50 13.61
N ILE A 97 21.82 -3.42 13.87
CA ILE A 97 22.38 -2.14 14.34
C ILE A 97 23.27 -2.32 15.59
N PRO A 98 22.86 -3.05 16.64
CA PRO A 98 23.67 -3.15 17.86
C PRO A 98 24.97 -3.94 17.69
N VAL A 99 25.09 -4.74 16.62
CA VAL A 99 26.23 -5.63 16.42
C VAL A 99 27.16 -5.12 15.32
N PHE A 100 26.60 -4.75 14.17
CA PHE A 100 27.38 -4.37 13.00
C PHE A 100 27.32 -2.85 12.72
N GLY A 101 26.48 -2.11 13.44
CA GLY A 101 26.33 -0.67 13.30
C GLY A 101 25.38 -0.22 12.19
N PRO A 102 25.26 1.10 11.98
CA PRO A 102 24.27 1.72 11.09
C PRO A 102 24.45 1.37 9.61
N LEU A 103 25.69 1.30 9.15
CA LEU A 103 25.99 1.08 7.75
C LEU A 103 25.76 -0.38 7.32
N ALA A 104 25.98 -1.33 8.22
CA ALA A 104 25.57 -2.71 8.01
C ALA A 104 24.04 -2.86 7.87
N ALA A 105 23.26 -2.12 8.68
CA ALA A 105 21.81 -2.07 8.56
C ALA A 105 21.38 -1.50 7.18
N VAL A 106 22.08 -0.48 6.69
CA VAL A 106 21.88 0.07 5.34
C VAL A 106 22.12 -0.99 4.26
N LEU A 107 23.17 -1.80 4.37
CA LEU A 107 23.45 -2.88 3.40
C LEU A 107 22.37 -3.97 3.41
N ALA A 108 21.92 -4.37 4.59
CA ALA A 108 20.82 -5.33 4.75
C ALA A 108 19.52 -4.80 4.09
N GLY A 109 19.17 -3.54 4.37
CA GLY A 109 17.99 -2.90 3.77
C GLY A 109 18.11 -2.67 2.26
N ALA A 110 19.31 -2.35 1.77
CA ALA A 110 19.60 -2.21 0.34
C ALA A 110 19.43 -3.56 -0.38
N GLY A 111 19.99 -4.64 0.17
CA GLY A 111 19.81 -6.00 -0.34
C GLY A 111 18.34 -6.40 -0.40
N ALA A 112 17.58 -6.10 0.65
CA ALA A 112 16.13 -6.32 0.70
C ALA A 112 15.38 -5.55 -0.40
N SER A 113 15.73 -4.28 -0.63
CA SER A 113 15.13 -3.43 -1.66
C SER A 113 15.43 -3.93 -3.08
N ILE A 114 16.68 -4.31 -3.35
CA ILE A 114 17.10 -4.87 -4.65
C ILE A 114 16.37 -6.19 -4.93
N SER A 115 16.28 -7.07 -3.93
CA SER A 115 15.62 -8.37 -4.07
C SER A 115 14.14 -8.24 -4.45
N THR A 116 13.47 -7.26 -3.86
CA THR A 116 12.08 -6.90 -4.13
C THR A 116 11.92 -6.43 -5.57
N TRP A 117 12.84 -5.58 -6.03
CA TRP A 117 12.85 -5.12 -7.40
C TRP A 117 13.04 -6.24 -8.40
N LEU A 118 13.99 -7.15 -8.20
CA LEU A 118 14.23 -8.27 -9.13
C LEU A 118 12.96 -9.09 -9.39
N ILE A 119 12.12 -9.28 -8.37
CA ILE A 119 10.89 -10.04 -8.47
C ILE A 119 9.75 -9.23 -9.09
N LEU A 120 9.55 -7.98 -8.65
CA LEU A 120 8.47 -7.12 -9.13
C LEU A 120 8.74 -6.54 -10.53
N HIS A 121 10.01 -6.42 -10.93
CA HIS A 121 10.43 -5.93 -12.25
C HIS A 121 9.84 -6.78 -13.38
N SER A 122 9.71 -8.08 -13.14
CA SER A 122 9.17 -9.07 -14.09
C SER A 122 7.68 -8.86 -14.40
N ARG A 123 6.93 -8.14 -13.55
CA ARG A 123 5.46 -8.05 -13.65
C ARG A 123 4.92 -6.76 -14.29
N ARG A 124 5.76 -5.78 -14.68
CA ARG A 124 5.27 -4.49 -15.22
C ARG A 124 5.59 -4.25 -16.69
N ASN A 125 4.59 -3.76 -17.43
CA ASN A 125 4.71 -3.21 -18.78
C ASN A 125 5.02 -1.71 -18.75
N ALA A 126 6.16 -1.32 -18.16
CA ALA A 126 6.62 0.07 -18.12
C ALA A 126 7.99 0.22 -18.79
N PRO A 127 8.32 1.37 -19.41
CA PRO A 127 9.64 1.60 -19.99
C PRO A 127 10.75 1.47 -18.94
N GLN A 128 11.87 0.86 -19.33
CA GLN A 128 12.97 0.48 -18.43
C GLN A 128 13.57 1.67 -17.67
N SER A 129 13.69 2.83 -18.31
CA SER A 129 14.19 4.06 -17.68
C SER A 129 13.33 4.51 -16.50
N ARG A 130 12.01 4.41 -16.62
CA ARG A 130 11.07 4.73 -15.53
C ARG A 130 11.18 3.71 -14.40
N LYS A 131 11.25 2.42 -14.73
CA LYS A 131 11.44 1.36 -13.73
C LYS A 131 12.70 1.56 -12.89
N LEU A 132 13.81 1.97 -13.53
CA LEU A 132 15.08 2.22 -12.84
C LEU A 132 15.00 3.46 -11.93
N GLN A 133 14.36 4.54 -12.40
CA GLN A 133 14.17 5.74 -11.57
C GLN A 133 13.36 5.45 -10.30
N LEU A 134 12.26 4.69 -10.41
CA LEU A 134 11.48 4.28 -9.24
C LEU A 134 12.27 3.38 -8.29
N LEU A 135 13.10 2.48 -8.83
CA LEU A 135 13.97 1.63 -8.01
C LEU A 135 14.93 2.46 -7.19
N LEU A 136 15.71 3.32 -7.85
CA LEU A 136 16.75 4.11 -7.21
C LEU A 136 16.15 5.05 -6.17
N PHE A 137 14.97 5.62 -6.47
CA PHE A 137 14.24 6.43 -5.53
C PHE A 137 13.82 5.63 -4.29
N ASN A 138 13.14 4.49 -4.46
CA ASN A 138 12.71 3.65 -3.34
C ASN A 138 13.90 3.19 -2.51
N MET A 139 14.95 2.70 -3.15
CA MET A 139 16.19 2.30 -2.49
C MET A 139 16.77 3.46 -1.68
N GLY A 140 16.80 4.67 -2.23
CA GLY A 140 17.24 5.86 -1.52
C GLY A 140 16.38 6.20 -0.31
N VAL A 141 15.05 6.14 -0.44
CA VAL A 141 14.12 6.34 0.69
C VAL A 141 14.39 5.33 1.81
N PHE A 142 14.54 4.04 1.48
CA PHE A 142 14.84 2.99 2.45
C PHE A 142 16.18 3.23 3.14
N THR A 143 17.24 3.42 2.37
CA THR A 143 18.59 3.62 2.89
C THR A 143 18.68 4.84 3.82
N ILE A 144 18.12 5.98 3.41
CA ILE A 144 18.10 7.20 4.22
C ILE A 144 17.36 6.95 5.53
N SER A 145 16.17 6.35 5.45
CA SER A 145 15.33 6.10 6.63
C SER A 145 16.00 5.15 7.63
N ILE A 146 16.60 4.05 7.15
CA ILE A 146 17.33 3.09 8.01
C ILE A 146 18.55 3.76 8.64
N TYR A 147 19.32 4.53 7.87
CA TYR A 147 20.51 5.20 8.38
C TYR A 147 20.17 6.14 9.54
N PHE A 148 19.22 7.07 9.34
CA PHE A 148 18.82 8.02 10.39
C PHE A 148 18.18 7.32 11.61
N ALA A 149 17.34 6.30 11.38
CA ALA A 149 16.78 5.51 12.47
C ALA A 149 17.88 4.81 13.29
N SER A 150 18.92 4.30 12.62
CA SER A 150 20.07 3.68 13.27
C SER A 150 20.90 4.67 14.09
N GLN A 151 21.04 5.91 13.62
CA GLN A 151 21.70 6.96 14.41
C GLN A 151 20.91 7.28 15.68
N VAL A 152 19.58 7.36 15.59
CA VAL A 152 18.71 7.56 16.76
C VAL A 152 18.83 6.40 17.74
N PHE A 153 18.91 5.16 17.25
CA PHE A 153 19.14 3.98 18.08
C PHE A 153 20.41 4.14 18.93
N LEU A 154 21.54 4.43 18.28
CA LEU A 154 22.84 4.56 18.94
C LEU A 154 22.85 5.72 19.93
N PHE A 155 22.29 6.87 19.52
CA PHE A 155 22.18 8.05 20.38
C PHE A 155 21.40 7.74 21.66
N LEU A 156 20.22 7.11 21.56
CA LEU A 156 19.41 6.78 22.73
C LEU A 156 20.06 5.68 23.58
N ASN A 157 20.70 4.69 22.96
CA ASN A 157 21.37 3.62 23.69
C ASN A 157 22.58 4.13 24.51
N GLN A 158 23.25 5.18 24.03
CA GLN A 158 24.31 5.89 24.77
C GLN A 158 23.74 6.80 25.86
N PHE A 159 22.69 7.57 25.54
CA PHE A 159 22.08 8.55 26.46
C PHE A 159 21.35 7.89 27.65
N LEU A 160 20.65 6.77 27.42
CA LEU A 160 19.85 6.09 28.45
C LEU A 160 20.67 5.07 29.26
N SER A 161 22.00 5.22 29.32
CA SER A 161 22.91 4.21 29.88
C SER A 161 22.60 3.83 31.33
N GLU A 162 22.02 4.74 32.12
CA GLU A 162 21.74 4.55 33.55
C GLU A 162 20.38 3.87 33.85
N ILE A 163 19.39 3.96 32.96
CA ILE A 163 18.03 3.44 33.20
C ILE A 163 17.81 2.16 32.41
N ARG A 164 17.97 1.00 33.09
CA ARG A 164 17.96 -0.34 32.45
C ARG A 164 16.75 -0.60 31.54
N TRP A 165 15.52 -0.36 32.02
CA TRP A 165 14.31 -0.65 31.24
C TRP A 165 14.14 0.30 30.04
N ALA A 166 14.47 1.59 30.23
CA ALA A 166 14.37 2.59 29.18
C ALA A 166 15.39 2.31 28.07
N LYS A 167 16.62 1.94 28.44
CA LYS A 167 17.66 1.50 27.49
C LYS A 167 17.23 0.31 26.64
N THR A 168 16.45 -0.61 27.19
CA THR A 168 16.00 -1.77 26.44
C THR A 168 14.85 -1.47 25.49
N ILE A 169 13.85 -0.67 25.88
CA ILE A 169 12.61 -0.51 25.08
C ILE A 169 12.64 0.75 24.20
N LEU A 170 13.11 1.87 24.74
CA LEU A 170 12.97 3.18 24.11
C LEU A 170 13.76 3.31 22.81
N PRO A 171 15.01 2.81 22.69
CA PRO A 171 15.74 2.85 21.43
C PRO A 171 15.02 2.11 20.30
N TRP A 172 14.48 0.92 20.53
CA TRP A 172 13.76 0.17 19.48
C TRP A 172 12.49 0.90 19.02
N LEU A 173 11.73 1.43 19.98
CA LEU A 173 10.51 2.19 19.66
C LEU A 173 10.83 3.45 18.87
N ALA A 174 11.82 4.22 19.30
CA ALA A 174 12.24 5.45 18.63
C ALA A 174 12.78 5.16 17.22
N THR A 175 13.60 4.13 17.06
CA THR A 175 14.12 3.69 15.77
C THR A 175 13.00 3.32 14.81
N ALA A 176 12.01 2.54 15.27
CA ALA A 176 10.86 2.15 14.45
C ALA A 176 10.02 3.36 14.02
N VAL A 177 9.77 4.30 14.94
CA VAL A 177 9.03 5.54 14.63
C VAL A 177 9.80 6.40 13.63
N VAL A 178 11.10 6.63 13.86
CA VAL A 178 11.92 7.47 12.97
C VAL A 178 12.01 6.86 11.57
N TYR A 179 12.25 5.55 11.49
CA TYR A 179 12.26 4.84 10.22
C TYR A 179 10.94 5.00 9.47
N ASP A 180 9.81 4.68 10.11
CA ASP A 180 8.49 4.71 9.46
C ASP A 180 8.10 6.12 9.03
N GLN A 181 8.32 7.12 9.89
CA GLN A 181 7.97 8.49 9.58
C GLN A 181 8.84 9.06 8.46
N LEU A 182 10.17 8.86 8.49
CA LEU A 182 11.04 9.32 7.41
C LEU A 182 10.68 8.67 6.07
N ASN A 183 10.46 7.35 6.07
CA ASN A 183 10.07 6.62 4.87
C ASN A 183 8.75 7.17 4.29
N LEU A 184 7.73 7.30 5.14
CA LEU A 184 6.41 7.79 4.77
C LEU A 184 6.46 9.23 4.26
N TRP A 185 7.14 10.15 4.96
CA TRP A 185 7.24 11.55 4.55
C TRP A 185 7.97 11.73 3.23
N LEU A 186 9.07 11.00 3.01
CA LEU A 186 9.81 11.06 1.74
C LEU A 186 8.94 10.63 0.55
N VAL A 187 8.07 9.64 0.75
CA VAL A 187 7.08 9.19 -0.26
C VAL A 187 5.93 10.20 -0.42
N ILE A 188 5.40 10.75 0.66
CA ILE A 188 4.32 11.76 0.59
C ILE A 188 4.79 13.00 -0.18
N ILE A 189 6.04 13.42 -0.01
CA ILE A 189 6.61 14.56 -0.72
C ILE A 189 6.62 14.32 -2.24
N ILE A 190 7.07 13.14 -2.72
CA ILE A 190 7.05 12.86 -4.16
C ILE A 190 5.61 12.81 -4.69
N MET A 191 4.67 12.22 -3.95
CA MET A 191 3.25 12.21 -4.34
C MET A 191 2.68 13.62 -4.46
N ARG A 192 3.03 14.52 -3.52
CA ARG A 192 2.66 15.94 -3.57
C ARG A 192 3.24 16.65 -4.80
N LEU A 193 4.48 16.33 -5.16
CA LEU A 193 5.14 16.92 -6.34
C LEU A 193 4.53 16.43 -7.65
N GLU A 194 4.06 15.19 -7.72
CA GLU A 194 3.41 14.62 -8.92
C GLU A 194 1.96 15.09 -9.10
N GLN A 195 1.16 15.07 -8.04
CA GLN A 195 -0.29 15.37 -8.09
C GLN A 195 -0.62 16.84 -7.80
N GLY A 196 0.38 17.63 -7.42
CA GLY A 196 0.22 19.04 -7.09
C GLY A 196 -0.76 19.27 -5.94
N LYS A 197 -1.69 20.22 -6.09
CA LYS A 197 -2.59 20.65 -5.00
C LYS A 197 -3.58 19.57 -4.54
N GLN A 198 -3.85 18.55 -5.36
CA GLN A 198 -4.84 17.50 -5.07
C GLN A 198 -4.38 16.53 -3.96
N ALA A 199 -3.07 16.27 -3.84
CA ALA A 199 -2.53 15.42 -2.79
C ALA A 199 -2.27 16.21 -1.50
N ASN A 200 -3.18 16.22 -0.54
CA ASN A 200 -2.90 16.84 0.77
C ASN A 200 -1.98 15.91 1.61
N PRO A 201 -0.75 16.33 1.97
CA PRO A 201 0.20 15.49 2.71
C PRO A 201 -0.35 14.98 4.05
N TRP A 202 -1.06 15.86 4.77
CA TRP A 202 -1.63 15.54 6.08
C TRP A 202 -2.73 14.47 5.98
N GLU A 203 -3.53 14.55 4.92
CA GLU A 203 -4.59 13.57 4.68
C GLU A 203 -4.00 12.19 4.37
N ILE A 204 -2.97 12.14 3.52
CA ILE A 204 -2.28 10.89 3.19
C ILE A 204 -1.65 10.27 4.44
N TRP A 205 -1.02 11.07 5.30
CA TRP A 205 -0.47 10.59 6.57
C TRP A 205 -1.57 10.04 7.49
N ARG A 206 -2.67 10.78 7.68
CA ARG A 206 -3.79 10.38 8.54
C ARG A 206 -4.43 9.08 8.07
N GLN A 207 -4.60 8.91 6.75
CA GLN A 207 -5.11 7.68 6.14
C GLN A 207 -4.16 6.48 6.29
N ASN A 208 -2.87 6.70 6.59
CA ASN A 208 -1.88 5.64 6.82
C ASN A 208 -1.57 5.40 8.31
N ARG A 209 -2.13 6.19 9.24
CA ARG A 209 -1.82 6.11 10.69
C ARG A 209 -1.95 4.70 11.27
N TRP A 210 -2.98 3.94 10.90
CA TRP A 210 -3.17 2.58 11.39
C TRP A 210 -2.07 1.63 10.92
N ALA A 211 -1.65 1.76 9.66
CA ALA A 211 -0.55 0.98 9.11
C ALA A 211 0.77 1.35 9.81
N THR A 212 1.02 2.64 10.05
CA THR A 212 2.17 3.13 10.83
C THR A 212 2.22 2.49 12.21
N ILE A 213 1.11 2.43 12.95
CA ILE A 213 1.09 1.83 14.30
C ILE A 213 1.49 0.34 14.24
N ILE A 214 0.95 -0.41 13.28
CA ILE A 214 1.28 -1.83 13.12
C ILE A 214 2.75 -2.00 12.71
N ASN A 215 3.23 -1.20 11.76
CA ASN A 215 4.61 -1.27 11.27
C ASN A 215 5.61 -0.92 12.37
N VAL A 216 5.34 0.14 13.13
CA VAL A 216 6.16 0.55 14.29
C VAL A 216 6.19 -0.56 15.34
N GLY A 217 5.05 -1.17 15.67
CA GLY A 217 4.99 -2.29 16.61
C GLY A 217 5.80 -3.49 16.14
N LEU A 218 5.63 -3.88 14.87
CA LEU A 218 6.36 -4.99 14.24
C LEU A 218 7.87 -4.74 14.21
N LEU A 219 8.29 -3.54 13.83
CA LEU A 219 9.70 -3.14 13.78
C LEU A 219 10.33 -3.10 15.16
N SER A 220 9.64 -2.51 16.14
CA SER A 220 10.16 -2.37 17.51
C SER A 220 10.34 -3.72 18.17
N ILE A 221 9.30 -4.56 18.13
CA ILE A 221 9.30 -5.87 18.77
C ILE A 221 10.17 -6.84 17.96
N GLY A 222 9.96 -6.92 16.65
CA GLY A 222 10.67 -7.83 15.76
C GLY A 222 12.17 -7.53 15.68
N GLY A 223 12.53 -6.25 15.52
CA GLY A 223 13.93 -5.82 15.51
C GLY A 223 14.62 -6.11 16.85
N GLY A 224 13.97 -5.79 17.97
CA GLY A 224 14.50 -6.02 19.30
C GLY A 224 14.67 -7.50 19.65
N VAL A 225 13.68 -8.34 19.36
CA VAL A 225 13.74 -9.78 19.59
C VAL A 225 14.82 -10.44 18.72
N LEU A 226 14.91 -10.08 17.44
CA LEU A 226 15.94 -10.62 16.54
C LEU A 226 17.34 -10.19 16.95
N ALA A 227 17.52 -8.93 17.37
CA ALA A 227 18.81 -8.44 17.85
C ALA A 227 19.24 -9.16 19.13
N PHE A 228 18.31 -9.31 20.09
CA PHE A 228 18.56 -10.07 21.31
C PHE A 228 18.93 -11.53 21.01
N ALA A 229 18.18 -12.19 20.11
CA ALA A 229 18.47 -13.56 19.70
C ALA A 229 19.85 -13.69 19.05
N PHE A 230 20.24 -12.73 18.22
CA PHE A 230 21.56 -12.71 17.59
C PHE A 230 22.68 -12.51 18.61
N GLN A 231 22.52 -11.58 19.55
CA GLN A 231 23.52 -11.34 20.59
C GLN A 231 23.68 -12.56 21.52
N GLN A 232 22.59 -13.24 21.85
CA GLN A 232 22.61 -14.34 22.81
C GLN A 232 23.01 -15.69 22.20
N PHE A 233 22.62 -15.96 20.95
CA PHE A 233 22.76 -17.28 20.32
C PHE A 233 23.44 -17.22 18.94
N GLY A 234 23.95 -16.06 18.52
CA GLY A 234 24.63 -15.87 17.23
C GLY A 234 23.72 -16.18 16.03
N GLN A 235 24.31 -16.82 15.02
CA GLN A 235 23.62 -17.20 13.78
C GLN A 235 22.41 -18.12 14.04
N ILE A 236 22.55 -19.06 14.97
CA ILE A 236 21.49 -20.03 15.32
C ILE A 236 20.28 -19.29 15.91
N GLY A 237 20.52 -18.27 16.75
CA GLY A 237 19.48 -17.42 17.30
C GLY A 237 18.63 -16.75 16.25
N ILE A 238 19.27 -16.07 15.30
CA ILE A 238 18.54 -15.44 14.19
C ILE A 238 17.72 -16.48 13.45
N LEU A 239 18.29 -17.62 13.05
CA LEU A 239 17.56 -18.61 12.26
C LEU A 239 16.32 -19.16 12.99
N ILE A 240 16.46 -19.49 14.28
CA ILE A 240 15.35 -20.01 15.09
C ILE A 240 14.23 -18.99 15.25
N PHE A 241 14.55 -17.72 15.50
CA PHE A 241 13.53 -16.67 15.70
C PHE A 241 12.99 -16.10 14.40
N TYR A 242 13.76 -16.16 13.31
CA TYR A 242 13.36 -15.71 11.99
C TYR A 242 12.36 -16.66 11.31
N LEU A 243 12.57 -17.97 11.45
CA LEU A 243 11.77 -18.98 10.75
C LEU A 243 10.27 -18.89 11.08
N PRO A 244 9.82 -18.76 12.36
CA PRO A 244 8.41 -18.56 12.70
C PRO A 244 7.82 -17.27 12.11
N ILE A 245 8.60 -16.18 12.06
CA ILE A 245 8.16 -14.90 11.48
C ILE A 245 7.91 -15.07 9.98
N LEU A 246 8.84 -15.72 9.27
CA LEU A 246 8.70 -15.99 7.84
C LEU A 246 7.53 -16.93 7.55
N LEU A 247 7.37 -18.00 8.34
CA LEU A 247 6.23 -18.91 8.20
C LEU A 247 4.89 -18.21 8.43
N SER A 248 4.83 -17.32 9.42
CA SER A 248 3.61 -16.54 9.71
C SER A 248 3.27 -15.61 8.55
N ALA A 249 4.27 -14.91 8.01
CA ALA A 249 4.08 -14.05 6.83
C ALA A 249 3.63 -14.85 5.60
N PHE A 250 4.20 -16.04 5.40
CA PHE A 250 3.81 -16.94 4.33
C PHE A 250 2.39 -17.48 4.49
N ALA A 251 2.02 -17.92 5.70
CA ALA A 251 0.68 -18.40 6.01
C ALA A 251 -0.37 -17.29 5.82
N PHE A 252 -0.07 -16.07 6.25
CA PHE A 252 -0.94 -14.90 6.04
C PHE A 252 -1.12 -14.59 4.55
N HIS A 253 -0.06 -14.73 3.74
CA HIS A 253 -0.17 -14.59 2.30
C HIS A 253 -1.09 -15.62 1.67
N LEU A 254 -0.93 -16.89 2.05
CA LEU A 254 -1.78 -17.96 1.54
C LEU A 254 -3.25 -17.72 1.92
N TYR A 255 -3.48 -17.33 3.18
CA TYR A 255 -4.81 -17.01 3.70
C TYR A 255 -5.47 -15.84 2.95
N THR A 256 -4.77 -14.72 2.79
CA THR A 256 -5.31 -13.53 2.10
C THR A 256 -5.62 -13.80 0.63
N ARG A 257 -4.79 -14.61 -0.04
CA ARG A 257 -5.05 -15.04 -1.41
C ARG A 257 -6.34 -15.86 -1.52
N GLN A 258 -6.52 -16.84 -0.63
CA GLN A 258 -7.75 -17.64 -0.58
C GLN A 258 -8.98 -16.78 -0.31
N MET A 259 -8.89 -15.83 0.63
CA MET A 259 -9.98 -14.91 0.94
C MET A 259 -10.35 -14.03 -0.26
N GLN A 260 -9.37 -13.55 -1.02
CA GLN A 260 -9.64 -12.78 -2.24
C GLN A 260 -10.37 -13.62 -3.30
N GLU A 261 -9.95 -14.87 -3.48
CA GLU A 261 -10.64 -15.81 -4.40
C GLU A 261 -12.09 -16.05 -3.95
N HIS A 262 -12.34 -16.18 -2.65
CA HIS A 262 -13.70 -16.28 -2.10
C HIS A 262 -14.53 -15.01 -2.32
N MET A 263 -13.98 -13.82 -2.11
CA MET A 263 -14.69 -12.56 -2.34
C MET A 263 -15.02 -12.36 -3.82
N ASN A 264 -14.07 -12.63 -4.72
CA ASN A 264 -14.31 -12.54 -6.16
C ASN A 264 -15.43 -13.50 -6.61
N ASN A 265 -15.46 -14.71 -6.06
CA ASN A 265 -16.52 -15.68 -6.34
C ASN A 265 -17.89 -15.19 -5.83
N LEU A 266 -17.94 -14.60 -4.63
CA LEU A 266 -19.18 -14.02 -4.10
C LEU A 266 -19.65 -12.82 -4.93
N GLU A 267 -18.75 -11.92 -5.34
CA GLU A 267 -19.08 -10.80 -6.21
C GLU A 267 -19.66 -11.28 -7.54
N ASN A 268 -19.08 -12.33 -8.14
CA ASN A 268 -19.60 -12.94 -9.35
C ASN A 268 -21.00 -13.53 -9.15
N ILE A 269 -21.24 -14.24 -8.05
CA ILE A 269 -22.56 -14.80 -7.71
C ILE A 269 -23.60 -13.68 -7.49
N ILE A 270 -23.23 -12.60 -6.79
CA ILE A 270 -24.10 -11.44 -6.56
C ILE A 270 -24.42 -10.75 -7.89
N ALA A 271 -23.43 -10.58 -8.77
CA ALA A 271 -23.62 -10.01 -10.09
C ALA A 271 -24.58 -10.85 -10.94
N GLU A 272 -24.42 -12.17 -10.95
CA GLU A 272 -25.30 -13.10 -11.66
C GLU A 272 -26.75 -13.04 -11.14
N ARG A 273 -26.94 -13.07 -9.81
CA ARG A 273 -28.27 -12.96 -9.19
C ARG A 273 -28.94 -11.62 -9.51
N THR A 274 -28.16 -10.53 -9.52
CA THR A 274 -28.67 -9.19 -9.84
C THR A 274 -29.11 -9.11 -11.30
N GLN A 275 -28.35 -9.72 -12.23
CA GLN A 275 -28.72 -9.82 -13.64
C GLN A 275 -29.98 -10.68 -13.85
N ALA A 276 -30.07 -11.83 -13.19
CA ALA A 276 -31.25 -12.69 -13.26
C ALA A 276 -32.51 -11.99 -12.73
N LEU A 277 -32.38 -11.24 -11.63
CA LEU A 277 -33.48 -10.43 -11.08
C LEU A 277 -33.94 -9.35 -12.07
N GLN A 278 -33.00 -8.67 -12.73
CA GLN A 278 -33.31 -7.67 -13.76
C GLN A 278 -33.98 -8.28 -14.99
N GLN A 279 -33.59 -9.49 -15.41
CA GLN A 279 -34.26 -10.21 -16.49
C GLN A 279 -35.70 -10.57 -16.11
N LEU A 280 -35.91 -11.09 -14.91
CA LEU A 280 -37.24 -11.46 -14.43
C LEU A 280 -38.17 -10.24 -14.31
N MET A 281 -37.64 -9.07 -13.92
CA MET A 281 -38.39 -7.81 -13.95
C MET A 281 -38.80 -7.43 -15.37
N LYS A 282 -37.90 -7.55 -16.36
CA LYS A 282 -38.23 -7.27 -17.78
C LYS A 282 -39.29 -8.22 -18.33
N GLU A 283 -39.19 -9.51 -18.02
CA GLU A 283 -40.18 -10.51 -18.45
C GLU A 283 -41.55 -10.22 -17.82
N LYS A 284 -41.59 -9.87 -16.53
CA LYS A 284 -42.82 -9.45 -15.85
C LYS A 284 -43.43 -8.21 -16.53
N ASP A 285 -42.63 -7.20 -16.85
CA ASP A 285 -43.13 -5.98 -17.51
C ASP A 285 -43.67 -6.26 -18.91
N GLN A 286 -43.01 -7.13 -19.69
CA GLN A 286 -43.49 -7.58 -20.99
C GLN A 286 -44.82 -8.33 -20.87
N PHE A 287 -44.93 -9.25 -19.90
CA PHE A 287 -46.15 -10.00 -19.65
C PHE A 287 -47.31 -9.07 -19.25
N LEU A 288 -47.06 -8.10 -18.37
CA LEU A 288 -48.05 -7.10 -17.99
C LEU A 288 -48.47 -6.22 -19.17
N ALA A 289 -47.56 -5.87 -20.08
CA ALA A 289 -47.87 -5.12 -21.28
C ALA A 289 -48.81 -5.90 -22.23
N VAL A 290 -48.57 -7.20 -22.41
CA VAL A 290 -49.44 -8.09 -23.20
C VAL A 290 -50.83 -8.18 -22.58
N LEU A 291 -50.93 -8.43 -21.27
CA LEU A 291 -52.23 -8.46 -20.57
C LEU A 291 -52.99 -7.13 -20.71
N THR A 292 -52.30 -6.00 -20.58
CA THR A 292 -52.91 -4.67 -20.70
C THR A 292 -53.43 -4.42 -22.13
N HIS A 293 -52.68 -4.86 -23.14
CA HIS A 293 -53.10 -4.79 -24.55
C HIS A 293 -54.38 -5.60 -24.78
N ASP A 294 -54.42 -6.84 -24.30
CA ASP A 294 -55.55 -7.75 -24.52
C ASP A 294 -56.80 -7.30 -23.77
N MET A 295 -56.66 -6.74 -22.57
CA MET A 295 -57.79 -6.14 -21.83
C MET A 295 -58.36 -4.89 -22.49
N LYS A 296 -57.56 -4.13 -23.25
CA LYS A 296 -58.00 -2.88 -23.90
C LYS A 296 -58.73 -3.13 -25.23
N THR A 297 -58.50 -4.28 -25.85
CA THR A 297 -59.01 -4.65 -27.17
C THR A 297 -60.54 -4.91 -27.22
N PRO A 298 -61.20 -5.57 -26.23
CA PRO A 298 -62.65 -5.78 -26.28
C PRO A 298 -63.45 -4.49 -26.06
N LEU A 299 -62.90 -3.47 -25.39
CA LEU A 299 -63.58 -2.20 -25.13
C LEU A 299 -63.70 -1.28 -26.37
N ARG A 300 -63.01 -1.60 -27.48
CA ARG A 300 -63.12 -0.85 -28.74
C ARG A 300 -64.10 -1.45 -29.76
N ARG A 301 -64.57 -2.69 -29.56
CA ARG A 301 -65.50 -3.38 -30.49
C ARG A 301 -66.94 -3.44 -30.03
N GLY A 302 -67.26 -2.96 -28.82
CA GLY A 302 -68.64 -2.67 -28.44
C GLY A 302 -69.08 -1.36 -29.08
N ASN A 303 -69.90 -1.44 -30.12
CA ASN A 303 -70.68 -0.31 -30.63
C ASN A 303 -71.58 0.24 -29.51
N PHE A 304 -71.06 1.16 -28.70
CA PHE A 304 -71.89 2.08 -27.95
C PHE A 304 -72.33 3.19 -28.91
N THR A 305 -73.53 3.03 -29.45
CA THR A 305 -74.26 4.08 -30.17
C THR A 305 -74.40 5.29 -29.25
N LYS A 306 -74.01 6.45 -29.77
CA LYS A 306 -74.11 7.76 -29.12
C LYS A 306 -75.53 8.03 -28.64
N SER A 307 -75.71 8.22 -27.33
CA SER A 307 -76.74 9.13 -26.79
C SER A 307 -76.02 10.37 -26.30
N THR A 308 -76.14 11.45 -27.07
CA THR A 308 -75.71 12.78 -26.66
C THR A 308 -76.74 13.35 -25.70
N SER A 309 -76.38 13.49 -24.42
CA SER A 309 -77.05 14.42 -23.50
C SER A 309 -76.02 15.40 -22.95
N PRO A 310 -76.34 16.71 -22.89
CA PRO A 310 -75.45 17.72 -22.34
C PRO A 310 -75.68 17.83 -20.82
N CYS A 311 -74.69 17.44 -20.03
CA CYS A 311 -74.47 17.90 -18.66
C CYS A 311 -72.97 18.19 -18.61
N GLY A 312 -72.50 19.44 -18.52
CA GLY A 312 -72.81 20.37 -17.44
C GLY A 312 -71.79 20.14 -16.33
N ASN A 313 -70.75 20.97 -16.30
CA ASN A 313 -69.76 21.17 -15.22
C ASN A 313 -69.22 19.93 -14.49
N CYS A 314 -67.98 19.55 -14.79
CA CYS A 314 -67.06 18.93 -13.83
C CYS A 314 -65.62 19.34 -14.14
N GLU A 315 -65.40 20.65 -14.18
CA GLU A 315 -64.09 21.27 -14.11
C GLU A 315 -63.80 21.58 -12.63
N GLN A 316 -63.47 20.56 -11.83
CA GLN A 316 -62.88 20.72 -10.49
C GLN A 316 -62.53 19.33 -9.93
N TYR A 317 -61.40 19.23 -9.22
CA TYR A 317 -60.84 18.02 -8.59
C TYR A 317 -60.01 17.08 -9.47
N PHE A 318 -58.80 17.51 -9.86
CA PHE A 318 -57.59 16.67 -9.70
C PHE A 318 -56.31 17.54 -9.72
N ARG A 319 -56.23 18.49 -8.77
CA ARG A 319 -54.98 19.12 -8.33
C ARG A 319 -54.77 18.81 -6.85
N LEU A 320 -54.48 17.56 -6.50
CA LEU A 320 -53.91 17.22 -5.18
C LEU A 320 -53.05 15.98 -5.34
N GLY A 321 -51.74 16.20 -5.44
CA GLY A 321 -50.74 15.14 -5.62
C GLY A 321 -49.32 15.66 -5.74
N LYS A 322 -48.98 16.71 -4.98
CA LYS A 322 -47.59 17.15 -4.75
C LYS A 322 -47.45 17.37 -3.25
N ALA A 323 -46.93 16.36 -2.54
CA ALA A 323 -46.10 16.44 -1.34
C ALA A 323 -46.18 15.13 -0.54
N SER A 324 -45.11 14.33 -0.52
CA SER A 324 -44.48 13.86 0.73
C SER A 324 -43.25 13.00 0.43
N ASN A 325 -42.13 13.43 1.00
CA ASN A 325 -40.88 12.72 1.39
C ASN A 325 -40.08 11.96 0.33
#